data_AF-A0A954LN03-F1
#
_entry.id   AF-A0A954LN03-F1
#
_cell.length_a   1.000
_cell.length_b   1.000
_cell.length_c   1.000
_cell.angle_alpha   90.00
_cell.angle_beta   90.00
_cell.angle_gamma   90.00
#
_symmetry.space_group_name_H-M   'P 1'
#
loop_
_entity.id
_entity.type
_entity.pdbx_description
1 polymer ?
#
loop_
_entity_poly.entity_id
_entity_poly.type
_entity_poly.pdbx_seq_one_letter_code
_entity_poly.pdbx_strand_id
1 'polypeptide(L)'
;MKMDILRCKTPEMISKEIWIHLLAYNLLRTVMAVAAHEHGSEPRQISFKGAKQALRAFAPKIEAAQPNDRAALIDVMLVTIAYHRVGNRPGRWEP
;
A
#
# COMPACT_ATOMS: atom_id res chain seq x y z
N MET A 1 0.46 6.16 -7.47
CA MET A 1 1.51 7.10 -7.00
C MET A 1 1.61 8.21 -8.04
N LYS A 2 2.09 9.41 -7.73
CA LYS A 2 2.28 10.45 -8.76
C LYS A 2 3.73 10.31 -9.25
N MET A 3 3.90 9.78 -10.45
CA MET A 3 5.19 9.60 -11.13
C MET A 3 5.18 10.26 -12.53
N ASP A 4 4.09 10.96 -12.86
CA ASP A 4 3.86 11.68 -14.09
C ASP A 4 4.76 12.91 -14.23
N ILE A 5 5.02 13.60 -13.12
CA ILE A 5 5.90 14.77 -13.07
C ILE A 5 6.85 14.59 -11.89
N LEU A 6 8.13 14.38 -12.18
CA LEU A 6 9.21 14.31 -11.20
C LEU A 6 9.60 15.72 -10.75
N ARG A 7 9.90 15.87 -9.46
CA ARG A 7 10.16 17.18 -8.83
C ARG A 7 11.64 17.53 -8.79
N CYS A 8 12.49 16.53 -8.78
CA CYS A 8 13.94 16.72 -8.74
C CYS A 8 14.45 17.32 -10.05
N LYS A 9 15.51 18.14 -9.96
CA LYS A 9 16.03 18.92 -11.09
C LYS A 9 17.39 18.46 -11.63
N THR A 10 18.08 17.57 -10.92
CA THR A 10 19.36 17.02 -11.38
C THR A 10 19.21 15.53 -11.73
N PRO A 11 19.97 15.00 -12.71
CA PRO A 11 19.88 13.59 -13.10
C PRO A 11 20.05 12.61 -11.93
N GLU A 12 20.96 12.92 -11.01
CA GLU A 12 21.25 12.08 -9.84
C GLU A 12 20.07 12.04 -8.87
N MET A 13 19.42 13.18 -8.64
CA MET A 13 18.26 13.27 -7.75
C MET A 13 17.00 12.67 -8.39
N ILE A 14 16.82 12.84 -9.70
CA ILE A 14 15.74 12.21 -10.47
C ILE A 14 15.83 10.68 -10.35
N SER A 15 17.03 10.12 -10.48
CA SER A 15 17.24 8.66 -10.33
C SER A 15 16.79 8.18 -8.95
N LYS A 16 17.14 8.92 -7.87
CA LYS A 16 16.69 8.61 -6.51
C LYS A 16 15.17 8.72 -6.35
N GLU A 17 14.55 9.73 -6.95
CA GLU A 17 13.09 9.91 -6.90
C GLU A 17 12.36 8.71 -7.53
N ILE A 18 12.84 8.22 -8.68
CA ILE A 18 12.31 7.00 -9.32
C ILE A 18 12.46 5.79 -8.40
N TRP A 19 13.65 5.58 -7.81
CA TRP A 19 13.89 4.46 -6.90
C TRP A 19 13.01 4.51 -5.65
N ILE A 20 12.80 5.69 -5.06
CA ILE A 20 11.88 5.86 -3.93
C ILE A 20 10.44 5.54 -4.33
N HIS A 21 10.02 5.94 -5.52
CA HIS A 21 8.69 5.56 -6.02
C HIS A 21 8.55 4.04 -6.21
N LEU A 22 9.54 3.37 -6.79
CA LEU A 22 9.52 1.91 -6.93
C LEU A 22 9.53 1.21 -5.57
N LEU A 23 10.33 1.69 -4.63
CA LEU A 23 10.38 1.16 -3.27
C LEU A 23 9.02 1.27 -2.59
N ALA A 24 8.42 2.46 -2.57
CA ALA A 24 7.12 2.65 -1.93
C ALA A 24 5.99 1.89 -2.66
N TYR A 25 6.09 1.66 -3.97
CA TYR A 25 5.17 0.79 -4.71
C TYR A 25 5.28 -0.65 -4.22
N ASN A 26 6.50 -1.18 -4.21
CA ASN A 26 6.77 -2.56 -3.82
C ASN A 26 6.41 -2.83 -2.36
N LEU A 27 6.72 -1.91 -1.44
CA LEU A 27 6.34 -2.03 -0.04
C LEU A 27 4.82 -2.11 0.13
N LEU A 28 4.06 -1.24 -0.53
CA LEU A 28 2.60 -1.30 -0.48
C LEU A 28 2.06 -2.60 -1.09
N ARG A 29 2.67 -3.09 -2.17
CA ARG A 29 2.31 -4.37 -2.79
C ARG A 29 2.58 -5.56 -1.89
N THR A 30 3.68 -5.56 -1.14
CA THR A 30 3.97 -6.59 -0.15
C THR A 30 2.92 -6.58 0.96
N VAL A 31 2.55 -5.40 1.48
CA VAL A 31 1.48 -5.29 2.50
C VAL A 31 0.14 -5.81 1.95
N MET A 32 -0.21 -5.46 0.71
CA MET A 32 -1.40 -6.01 0.05
C MET A 32 -1.33 -7.53 -0.10
N ALA A 33 -0.15 -8.09 -0.43
CA ALA A 33 0.02 -9.53 -0.57
C ALA A 33 -0.16 -10.28 0.76
N VAL A 34 0.35 -9.72 1.86
CA VAL A 34 0.14 -10.25 3.21
C VAL A 34 -1.34 -10.23 3.56
N ALA A 35 -2.00 -9.08 3.41
CA ALA A 35 -3.45 -8.95 3.68
C ALA A 35 -4.27 -9.92 2.80
N ALA A 36 -3.89 -10.09 1.54
CA ALA A 36 -4.58 -11.01 0.63
C ALA A 36 -4.45 -12.47 1.10
N HIS A 37 -3.22 -12.87 1.47
CA HIS A 37 -2.92 -14.21 1.97
C HIS A 37 -3.70 -14.54 3.25
N GLU A 38 -3.71 -13.63 4.22
CA GLU A 38 -4.41 -13.82 5.51
C GLU A 38 -5.93 -13.89 5.37
N HIS A 39 -6.49 -13.26 4.32
CA HIS A 39 -7.93 -13.17 4.09
C HIS A 39 -8.44 -14.00 2.91
N GLY A 40 -7.64 -14.93 2.39
CA GLY A 40 -8.07 -15.85 1.32
C GLY A 40 -8.49 -15.16 0.03
N SER A 41 -7.80 -14.08 -0.34
CA SER A 41 -8.05 -13.32 -1.57
C SER A 41 -6.78 -13.22 -2.42
N GLU A 42 -6.92 -12.85 -3.69
CA GLU A 42 -5.75 -12.57 -4.52
C GLU A 42 -5.28 -11.13 -4.32
N PRO A 43 -3.96 -10.84 -4.29
CA PRO A 43 -3.46 -9.47 -4.14
C PRO A 43 -4.01 -8.48 -5.18
N ARG A 44 -4.33 -8.97 -6.38
CA ARG A 44 -4.92 -8.17 -7.49
C ARG A 44 -6.38 -7.82 -7.27
N GLN A 45 -7.07 -8.51 -6.37
CA GLN A 45 -8.45 -8.19 -5.99
C GLN A 45 -8.52 -7.05 -4.97
N ILE A 46 -7.39 -6.66 -4.37
CA ILE A 46 -7.31 -5.56 -3.41
C ILE A 46 -7.04 -4.23 -4.13
N SER A 47 -7.81 -3.22 -3.78
CA SER A 47 -7.68 -1.87 -4.32
C SER A 47 -6.39 -1.23 -3.84
N PHE A 48 -5.48 -0.94 -4.77
CA PHE A 48 -4.25 -0.21 -4.46
C PHE A 48 -4.53 1.15 -3.79
N LYS A 49 -5.57 1.87 -4.23
CA LYS A 49 -5.98 3.15 -3.64
C LYS A 49 -6.50 2.94 -2.22
N GLY A 50 -7.36 1.95 -2.00
CA GLY A 50 -7.89 1.60 -0.69
C GLY A 50 -6.78 1.19 0.28
N ALA A 51 -5.87 0.32 -0.15
CA ALA A 51 -4.72 -0.11 0.63
C ALA A 51 -3.83 1.07 1.06
N LYS A 52 -3.53 1.99 0.14
CA LYS A 52 -2.78 3.21 0.46
C LYS A 52 -3.51 4.10 1.47
N GLN A 53 -4.83 4.24 1.35
CA GLN A 53 -5.63 5.05 2.28
C GLN A 53 -5.65 4.44 3.68
N ALA A 54 -5.88 3.13 3.78
CA ALA A 54 -5.83 2.39 5.05
C ALA A 54 -4.44 2.53 5.70
N LEU A 55 -3.35 2.24 4.98
CA LEU A 55 -2.00 2.37 5.52
C LEU A 55 -1.72 3.78 6.07
N ARG A 56 -2.13 4.83 5.35
CA ARG A 56 -1.96 6.22 5.82
C ARG A 56 -2.81 6.56 7.05
N ALA A 57 -3.99 5.96 7.18
CA ALA A 57 -4.87 6.17 8.32
C ALA A 57 -4.39 5.43 9.58
N PHE A 58 -3.74 4.28 9.42
CA PHE A 58 -3.21 3.47 10.53
C PHE A 58 -1.79 3.88 10.95
N ALA A 59 -0.97 4.42 10.04
CA ALA A 59 0.40 4.85 10.34
C ALA A 59 0.53 5.70 11.64
N PRO A 60 -0.19 6.83 11.82
CA PRO A 60 -0.07 7.62 13.04
C PRO A 60 -0.60 6.89 14.28
N LYS A 61 -1.55 5.96 14.13
CA LYS A 61 -2.08 5.17 15.24
C LYS A 61 -1.06 4.15 15.73
N ILE A 62 -0.38 3.47 14.80
CA ILE A 62 0.68 2.51 15.11
C ILE A 62 1.88 3.24 15.74
N GLU A 63 2.22 4.43 15.23
CA GLU A 63 3.29 5.26 15.77
C GLU A 63 3.03 5.66 17.23
N ALA A 64 1.80 6.08 17.55
CA ALA A 64 1.39 6.48 18.89
C ALA A 64 1.09 5.29 19.84
N ALA A 65 0.99 4.07 19.32
CA ALA A 65 0.61 2.90 20.11
C ALA A 65 1.75 2.39 20.99
N GLN A 66 1.37 1.90 22.18
CA GLN A 66 2.27 1.14 23.03
C GLN A 66 2.75 -0.12 22.31
N PRO A 67 3.98 -0.61 22.57
CA PRO A 67 4.53 -1.77 21.87
C PRO A 67 3.60 -2.99 21.83
N ASN A 68 2.86 -3.25 22.91
CA ASN A 68 1.95 -4.38 23.02
C ASN A 68 0.68 -4.25 22.16
N ASP A 69 0.27 -3.02 21.83
CA ASP A 69 -0.96 -2.76 21.05
C ASP A 69 -0.71 -2.70 19.54
N ARG A 70 0.56 -2.62 19.12
CA ARG A 70 0.94 -2.45 17.71
C ARG A 70 0.51 -3.64 16.85
N ALA A 71 0.68 -4.86 17.35
CA ALA A 71 0.32 -6.07 16.61
C ALA A 71 -1.18 -6.07 16.28
N ALA A 72 -2.03 -5.84 17.28
CA ALA A 72 -3.48 -5.76 17.08
C ALA A 72 -3.88 -4.66 16.08
N LEU A 73 -3.23 -3.50 16.11
CA LEU A 73 -3.48 -2.44 15.13
C LEU A 73 -3.04 -2.80 13.72
N ILE A 74 -1.95 -3.55 13.58
CA ILE A 74 -1.49 -4.07 12.29
C ILE A 74 -2.50 -5.09 11.75
N ASP A 75 -3.00 -6.00 12.58
CA ASP A 75 -4.02 -6.98 12.17
C ASP A 75 -5.29 -6.28 11.65
N VAL A 76 -5.79 -5.29 12.40
CA VAL A 76 -6.96 -4.50 11.98
C VAL A 76 -6.67 -3.72 10.69
N MET A 77 -5.45 -3.22 10.51
CA MET A 77 -5.04 -2.59 9.26
C MET A 77 -5.09 -3.59 8.08
N LEU A 78 -4.56 -4.80 8.25
CA LEU A 78 -4.56 -5.85 7.21
C LEU A 78 -5.98 -6.28 6.83
N VAL A 79 -6.86 -6.45 7.82
CA VAL A 79 -8.31 -6.68 7.62
C VAL A 79 -8.94 -5.54 6.79
N THR A 80 -8.64 -4.29 7.17
CA THR A 80 -9.17 -3.12 6.46
C THR A 80 -8.69 -3.07 5.01
N ILE A 81 -7.41 -3.41 4.77
CA ILE A 81 -6.83 -3.48 3.43
C ILE A 81 -7.53 -4.56 2.59
N ALA A 82 -7.70 -5.77 3.12
CA ALA A 82 -8.35 -6.88 2.42
C ALA A 82 -9.83 -6.61 2.08
N TYR A 83 -10.52 -5.79 2.89
CA TYR A 83 -11.91 -5.41 2.63
C TYR A 83 -12.08 -4.50 1.41
N HIS A 84 -11.09 -3.67 1.09
CA HIS A 84 -11.14 -2.76 -0.05
C HIS A 84 -10.92 -3.50 -1.37
N ARG A 85 -11.95 -4.18 -1.88
CA ARG A 85 -11.85 -4.90 -3.15
C ARG A 85 -12.05 -4.02 -4.38
N VAL A 86 -11.38 -4.38 -5.46
CA VAL A 86 -11.60 -3.78 -6.79
C VAL A 86 -12.90 -4.35 -7.37
N GLY A 87 -13.70 -3.51 -8.03
CA GLY A 87 -14.90 -3.98 -8.73
C GLY A 87 -14.54 -4.75 -10.00
N ASN A 88 -15.38 -5.72 -10.39
CA ASN A 88 -15.18 -6.43 -11.65
C ASN A 88 -15.35 -5.46 -12.84
N ARG A 89 -14.26 -5.22 -13.58
CA ARG A 89 -14.23 -4.37 -14.78
C ARG A 89 -13.62 -5.19 -15.92
N PRO A 90 -14.45 -5.83 -16.76
CA PRO A 90 -13.96 -6.66 -17.85
C PRO A 90 -12.97 -5.90 -18.73
N GLY A 91 -11.83 -6.50 -19.05
CA GLY A 91 -10.78 -5.91 -19.90
C GLY A 91 -9.79 -4.98 -19.19
N ARG A 92 -9.90 -4.78 -17.87
CA ARG A 92 -8.91 -4.01 -17.10
C ARG A 92 -7.98 -4.94 -16.31
N TRP A 93 -6.69 -4.80 -16.54
CA TRP A 93 -5.65 -5.35 -15.68
C TRP A 93 -5.25 -4.30 -14.65
N GLU A 94 -5.57 -4.53 -13.39
CA GLU A 94 -5.00 -3.73 -12.31
C GLU A 94 -3.54 -4.18 -12.08
N PRO A 95 -2.60 -3.24 -11.90
CA PRO A 95 -1.19 -3.57 -11.74
C PRO A 95 -0.94 -4.39 -10.47
#